data_AF-A0A3A0FC56-F1
#
_entry.id   AF-A0A3A0FC56-F1
#
_cell.length_a   1.000
_cell.length_b   1.000
_cell.length_c   1.000
_cell.angle_alpha   90.00
_cell.angle_beta   90.00
_cell.angle_gamma   90.00
#
_symmetry.space_group_name_H-M   'P 1'
#
loop_
_entity.id
_entity.type
_entity.pdbx_description
1 polymer ?
#
loop_
_entity_poly.entity_id
_entity_poly.type
_entity_poly.pdbx_seq_one_letter_code
_entity_poly.pdbx_strand_id
1 'polypeptide(L)'
;MRPYRLPFILGSILTALIAISVLGQASPPPANAPSNDAFPAGTADVLIAEPPLVSQNGIDVSIDQVERADGVTRVIFYADNHRYDLSTLDARPYSLLADQQPIGYALEDGGAGGHHIRGILTFAGDLRGRLRIGLSEDLIFSFRIL
;
A
#
# COMPACT_ATOMS: atom_id res chain seq x y z
N MET A 1 55.89 35.23 41.10
CA MET A 1 56.96 34.25 41.38
C MET A 1 56.34 32.85 41.42
N ARG A 2 56.79 31.94 40.55
CA ARG A 2 56.56 30.48 40.66
C ARG A 2 57.60 29.90 41.66
N PRO A 3 57.63 28.60 41.99
CA PRO A 3 56.58 27.60 42.32
C PRO A 3 56.95 26.77 43.58
N TYR A 4 56.09 25.89 44.10
CA TYR A 4 56.54 24.59 44.63
C TYR A 4 55.42 23.54 44.52
N ARG A 5 55.81 22.38 44.00
CA ARG A 5 55.06 21.16 43.72
C ARG A 5 55.34 20.13 44.82
N LEU A 6 54.41 19.23 45.12
CA LEU A 6 54.64 17.83 45.53
C LEU A 6 53.27 17.09 45.62
N PRO A 7 53.23 15.73 45.57
CA PRO A 7 52.61 15.02 44.44
C PRO A 7 51.76 13.80 44.86
N PHE A 8 51.32 13.00 43.86
CA PHE A 8 51.06 11.54 43.95
C PHE A 8 49.87 11.14 44.85
N ILE A 9 48.86 10.37 44.44
CA ILE A 9 48.90 8.98 43.95
C ILE A 9 47.52 8.58 43.40
N LEU A 10 47.56 7.84 42.30
CA LEU A 10 46.68 6.78 41.79
C LEU A 10 45.19 6.76 42.19
N GLY A 11 44.35 6.72 41.16
CA GLY A 11 42.99 6.23 41.23
C GLY A 11 42.45 5.90 39.85
N SER A 12 43.09 4.96 39.16
CA SER A 12 42.66 4.43 37.87
C SER A 12 41.39 3.60 38.06
N ILE A 13 40.22 4.11 37.67
CA ILE A 13 39.09 3.24 37.29
C ILE A 13 38.73 3.55 35.85
N LEU A 14 39.35 2.72 35.01
CA LEU A 14 39.06 2.53 33.61
C LEU A 14 37.62 1.99 33.49
N THR A 15 36.69 2.84 33.08
CA THR A 15 35.43 2.37 32.51
C THR A 15 35.29 3.03 31.14
N ALA A 16 35.79 2.33 30.13
CA ALA A 16 35.59 2.68 28.74
C ALA A 16 34.11 2.43 28.41
N LEU A 17 33.28 3.47 28.50
CA LEU A 17 31.98 3.48 27.83
C LEU A 17 32.26 3.75 26.36
N ILE A 18 32.29 2.70 25.55
CA ILE A 18 32.34 2.82 24.09
C ILE A 18 30.97 3.36 23.67
N ALA A 19 30.89 4.67 23.46
CA ALA A 19 29.79 5.28 22.73
C ALA A 19 29.96 4.89 21.25
N ILE A 20 29.31 3.82 20.83
CA ILE A 20 29.13 3.53 19.42
C ILE A 20 28.16 4.58 18.91
N SER A 21 28.69 5.62 18.27
CA SER A 21 27.93 6.50 17.40
C SER A 21 27.41 5.65 16.23
N VAL A 22 26.22 5.07 16.38
CA VAL A 22 25.47 4.56 15.24
C VAL A 22 25.01 5.80 14.49
N LEU A 23 25.84 6.25 13.55
CA LEU A 23 25.35 6.99 12.39
C LEU A 23 24.17 6.18 11.86
N GLY A 24 22.98 6.76 11.92
CA GLY A 24 21.83 6.30 11.16
C GLY A 24 22.20 6.40 9.69
N GLN A 25 22.88 5.37 9.17
CA GLN A 25 22.90 5.08 7.76
C GLN A 25 21.44 4.93 7.38
N ALA A 26 20.95 5.85 6.55
CA ALA A 26 19.74 5.62 5.80
C ALA A 26 19.90 4.25 5.15
N SER A 27 19.12 3.28 5.60
CA SER A 27 19.07 1.97 4.97
C SER A 27 18.83 2.22 3.48
N PRO A 28 19.68 1.71 2.57
CA PRO A 28 19.29 1.70 1.18
C PRO A 28 17.93 1.01 1.09
N PRO A 29 16.99 1.51 0.27
CA PRO A 29 15.72 0.82 0.07
C PRO A 29 16.04 -0.63 -0.31
N PRO A 30 15.29 -1.63 0.21
CA PRO A 30 15.58 -3.01 -0.08
C PRO A 30 15.60 -3.21 -1.60
N ALA A 31 16.80 -3.43 -2.14
CA ALA A 31 16.97 -3.97 -3.47
C ALA A 31 16.37 -5.38 -3.42
N ASN A 32 15.42 -5.63 -4.32
CA ASN A 32 14.56 -6.81 -4.40
C ASN A 32 13.19 -6.64 -3.72
N ALA A 33 12.40 -5.66 -4.19
CA ALA A 33 11.01 -6.02 -4.43
C ALA A 33 11.00 -7.10 -5.53
N PRO A 34 10.37 -8.27 -5.33
CA PRO A 34 10.18 -9.20 -6.42
C PRO A 34 9.40 -8.47 -7.52
N SER A 35 10.01 -8.31 -8.70
CA SER A 35 9.26 -7.96 -9.90
C SER A 35 8.36 -9.15 -10.21
N ASN A 36 7.14 -9.13 -9.68
CA ASN A 36 6.10 -10.03 -10.11
C ASN A 36 5.60 -9.55 -11.48
N ASP A 37 6.43 -9.70 -12.52
CA ASP A 37 6.05 -9.62 -13.93
C ASP A 37 5.28 -10.87 -14.39
N ALA A 38 5.04 -11.82 -13.49
CA ALA A 38 4.10 -12.91 -13.72
C ALA A 38 2.69 -12.43 -13.38
N PHE A 39 1.89 -12.16 -14.42
CA PHE A 39 0.45 -11.96 -14.31
C PHE A 39 -0.26 -13.31 -14.09
N PRO A 40 -0.83 -13.61 -12.91
CA PRO A 40 -1.76 -14.73 -12.77
C PRO A 40 -3.10 -14.40 -13.45
N ALA A 41 -3.78 -15.46 -13.89
CA ALA A 41 -4.94 -15.41 -14.79
C ALA A 41 -6.04 -14.44 -14.34
N GLY A 42 -6.49 -13.59 -15.27
CA GLY A 42 -7.54 -12.58 -15.07
C GLY A 42 -7.13 -11.15 -15.44
N THR A 43 -5.91 -10.91 -15.92
CA THR A 43 -5.45 -9.55 -16.21
C THR A 43 -5.94 -9.07 -17.57
N ALA A 44 -6.81 -8.07 -17.59
CA ALA A 44 -7.18 -7.34 -18.81
C ALA A 44 -6.29 -6.10 -18.94
N ASP A 45 -5.37 -6.11 -19.92
CA ASP A 45 -4.58 -4.93 -20.30
C ASP A 45 -5.47 -4.07 -21.22
N VAL A 46 -6.39 -3.29 -20.63
CA VAL A 46 -7.38 -2.51 -21.38
C VAL A 46 -6.96 -1.05 -21.44
N LEU A 47 -6.53 -0.62 -22.63
CA LEU A 47 -6.65 0.77 -23.06
C LEU A 47 -8.13 1.08 -23.31
N ILE A 48 -8.61 2.13 -22.64
CA ILE A 48 -10.00 2.51 -22.40
C ILE A 48 -10.87 2.55 -23.67
N ALA A 49 -12.02 1.85 -23.61
CA ALA A 49 -13.26 2.19 -24.32
C ALA A 49 -14.51 1.69 -23.55
N GLU A 50 -14.35 0.66 -22.70
CA GLU A 50 -15.28 0.25 -21.65
C GLU A 50 -14.49 0.09 -20.33
N PRO A 51 -15.10 0.33 -19.16
CA PRO A 51 -14.40 0.15 -17.89
C PRO A 51 -13.89 -1.29 -17.81
N PRO A 52 -12.59 -1.51 -17.52
CA PRO A 52 -12.04 -2.87 -17.50
C PRO A 52 -12.80 -3.70 -16.47
N LEU A 53 -13.35 -4.84 -16.90
CA LEU A 53 -14.07 -5.80 -16.05
C LEU A 53 -13.19 -7.03 -15.82
N VAL A 54 -13.01 -7.43 -14.57
CA VAL A 54 -12.31 -8.66 -14.18
C VAL A 54 -13.24 -9.51 -13.33
N SER A 55 -13.43 -10.75 -13.78
CA SER A 55 -14.32 -11.72 -13.12
C SER A 55 -13.52 -12.81 -12.42
N GLN A 56 -13.80 -13.03 -11.14
CA GLN A 56 -13.21 -14.12 -10.35
C GLN A 56 -14.23 -14.67 -9.34
N ASN A 57 -14.37 -15.99 -9.27
CA ASN A 57 -15.18 -16.67 -8.25
C ASN A 57 -16.66 -16.21 -8.15
N GLY A 58 -17.23 -15.70 -9.25
CA GLY A 58 -18.61 -15.18 -9.29
C GLY A 58 -18.74 -13.73 -8.81
N ILE A 59 -17.62 -13.00 -8.80
CA ILE A 59 -17.53 -11.58 -8.53
C ILE A 59 -16.95 -10.89 -9.75
N ASP A 60 -17.61 -9.84 -10.20
CA ASP A 60 -17.17 -9.02 -11.31
C ASP A 60 -16.76 -7.65 -10.78
N VAL A 61 -15.52 -7.24 -11.02
CA VAL A 61 -15.01 -5.94 -10.55
C VAL A 61 -14.62 -5.09 -11.75
N SER A 62 -15.03 -3.82 -11.73
CA SER A 62 -14.62 -2.84 -12.73
C SER A 62 -14.19 -1.52 -12.13
N ILE A 63 -13.32 -0.81 -12.85
CA ILE A 63 -12.91 0.56 -12.49
C ILE A 63 -13.84 1.54 -13.17
N ASP A 64 -14.62 2.27 -12.38
CA ASP A 64 -15.52 3.32 -12.86
C ASP A 64 -14.74 4.58 -13.22
N GLN A 65 -13.94 5.05 -12.27
CA GLN A 65 -13.26 6.33 -12.40
C GLN A 65 -11.98 6.36 -11.56
N VAL A 66 -10.98 7.09 -12.06
CA VAL A 66 -9.78 7.45 -11.29
C VAL A 66 -9.64 8.95 -11.25
N GLU A 67 -9.65 9.51 -10.05
CA GLU A 67 -9.45 10.93 -9.80
C GLU A 67 -8.07 11.17 -9.21
N ARG A 68 -7.41 12.25 -9.63
CA ARG A 68 -6.13 12.69 -9.06
C ARG A 68 -6.21 14.19 -8.84
N ALA A 69 -6.15 14.58 -7.57
CA ALA A 69 -6.22 15.98 -7.17
C ALA A 69 -5.61 16.14 -5.78
N ASP A 70 -5.02 17.30 -5.52
CA ASP A 70 -4.52 17.69 -4.19
C ASP A 70 -3.57 16.67 -3.55
N GLY A 71 -2.75 15.99 -4.37
CA GLY A 71 -1.80 14.98 -3.91
C GLY A 71 -2.49 13.70 -3.39
N VAL A 72 -3.65 13.35 -3.93
CA VAL A 72 -4.42 12.16 -3.59
C VAL A 72 -4.92 11.51 -4.88
N THR A 73 -4.83 10.19 -4.94
CA THR A 73 -5.47 9.39 -6.01
C THR A 73 -6.66 8.65 -5.43
N ARG A 74 -7.84 8.84 -6.02
CA ARG A 74 -9.04 8.09 -5.68
C ARG A 74 -9.37 7.14 -6.82
N VAL A 75 -9.55 5.87 -6.49
CA VAL A 75 -9.99 4.84 -7.41
C VAL A 75 -11.38 4.42 -7.01
N ILE A 76 -12.34 4.71 -7.88
CA ILE A 76 -13.74 4.32 -7.72
C ILE A 76 -13.95 3.04 -8.54
N PHE A 77 -14.49 2.01 -7.90
CA PHE A 77 -14.72 0.72 -8.52
C PHE A 77 -16.13 0.20 -8.21
N TYR A 78 -16.68 -0.58 -9.13
CA TYR A 78 -17.86 -1.39 -8.89
C TYR A 78 -17.46 -2.83 -8.66
N ALA A 79 -18.15 -3.49 -7.74
CA ALA A 79 -18.09 -4.92 -7.60
C ALA A 79 -19.52 -5.48 -7.57
N ASP A 80 -19.78 -6.41 -8.48
CA ASP A 80 -21.00 -7.21 -8.55
C ASP A 80 -20.71 -8.61 -8.05
N ASN A 81 -21.60 -9.17 -7.25
CA ASN A 81 -21.43 -10.47 -6.66
C ASN A 81 -22.75 -11.17 -6.39
N HIS A 82 -22.84 -12.39 -6.89
CA HIS A 82 -24.00 -13.24 -6.72
C HIS A 82 -23.89 -14.21 -5.53
N ARG A 83 -22.78 -14.20 -4.78
CA ARG A 83 -22.44 -15.22 -3.77
C ARG A 83 -22.12 -14.73 -2.36
N TYR A 84 -21.61 -13.51 -2.21
CA TYR A 84 -21.17 -12.96 -0.92
C TYR A 84 -21.81 -11.60 -0.64
N ASP A 85 -21.94 -11.25 0.63
CA ASP A 85 -22.29 -9.88 1.03
C ASP A 85 -21.02 -9.02 1.03
N LEU A 86 -20.81 -8.26 -0.04
CA LEU A 86 -19.62 -7.42 -0.19
C LEU A 86 -19.61 -6.21 0.75
N SER A 87 -20.74 -5.84 1.36
CA SER A 87 -20.86 -4.63 2.19
C SER A 87 -20.05 -4.72 3.49
N THR A 88 -19.67 -5.94 3.89
CA THR A 88 -18.90 -6.21 5.12
C THR A 88 -17.38 -6.24 4.90
N LEU A 89 -16.92 -6.15 3.65
CA LEU A 89 -15.52 -6.32 3.31
C LEU A 89 -14.76 -4.99 3.37
N ASP A 90 -13.59 -5.01 4.01
CA ASP A 90 -12.63 -3.90 3.94
C ASP A 90 -11.59 -4.21 2.87
N ALA A 91 -11.63 -3.45 1.77
CA ALA A 91 -10.71 -3.66 0.66
C ALA A 91 -9.29 -3.10 0.93
N ARG A 92 -9.09 -2.28 1.97
CA ARG A 92 -7.79 -1.65 2.26
C ARG A 92 -6.63 -2.61 2.46
N PRO A 93 -6.71 -3.62 3.35
CA PRO A 93 -5.56 -4.47 3.68
C PRO A 93 -5.01 -5.24 2.47
N TYR A 94 -5.84 -5.51 1.47
CA TYR A 94 -5.50 -6.35 0.33
C TYR A 94 -5.33 -5.58 -0.97
N SER A 95 -5.51 -4.26 -0.96
CA SER A 95 -5.40 -3.41 -2.15
C SER A 95 -4.08 -2.66 -2.22
N LEU A 96 -3.56 -2.44 -3.42
CA LEU A 96 -2.33 -1.71 -3.69
C LEU A 96 -2.45 -0.92 -4.98
N LEU A 97 -1.91 0.30 -5.03
CA LEU A 97 -1.67 1.04 -6.26
C LEU A 97 -0.22 1.48 -6.31
N ALA A 98 0.50 1.09 -7.37
CA ALA A 98 1.95 1.32 -7.48
C ALA A 98 2.71 0.87 -6.22
N ASP A 99 2.35 -0.33 -5.72
CA ASP A 99 2.88 -0.94 -4.49
C ASP A 99 2.62 -0.17 -3.19
N GLN A 100 1.73 0.83 -3.21
CA GLN A 100 1.30 1.59 -2.04
C GLN A 100 -0.09 1.16 -1.58
N GLN A 101 -0.26 0.99 -0.26
CA GLN A 101 -1.57 0.73 0.33
C GLN A 101 -2.45 1.98 0.32
N PRO A 102 -3.77 1.81 0.25
CA PRO A 102 -4.70 2.92 0.38
C PRO A 102 -4.66 3.49 1.81
N ILE A 103 -4.73 4.81 1.91
CA ILE A 103 -4.90 5.53 3.18
C ILE A 103 -6.37 5.58 3.64
N GLY A 104 -7.31 5.25 2.75
CA GLY A 104 -8.74 5.29 3.05
C GLY A 104 -9.55 4.37 2.15
N TYR A 105 -10.72 3.98 2.66
CA TYR A 105 -11.73 3.22 1.94
C TYR A 105 -13.12 3.64 2.38
N ALA A 106 -14.02 3.76 1.41
CA ALA A 106 -15.43 4.04 1.65
C ALA A 106 -16.28 3.19 0.72
N LEU A 107 -17.46 2.82 1.21
CA LEU A 107 -18.54 2.23 0.44
C LEU A 107 -19.61 3.30 0.28
N GLU A 108 -19.95 3.65 -0.96
CA GLU A 108 -20.93 4.72 -1.24
C GLU A 108 -22.34 4.17 -1.49
N ASP A 109 -22.43 3.03 -2.16
CA ASP A 109 -23.71 2.37 -2.42
C ASP A 109 -23.51 0.87 -2.26
N GLY A 110 -24.44 0.24 -1.56
CA GLY A 110 -24.53 -1.19 -1.40
C GLY A 110 -25.97 -1.56 -1.66
N GLY A 111 -26.27 -2.13 -2.82
CA GLY A 111 -27.58 -2.72 -3.08
C GLY A 111 -27.94 -3.67 -1.94
N ALA A 112 -29.24 -3.82 -1.64
CA ALA A 112 -29.70 -4.62 -0.52
C ALA A 112 -29.02 -6.02 -0.52
N GLY A 113 -28.26 -6.33 0.54
CA GLY A 113 -27.52 -7.58 0.68
C GLY A 113 -26.08 -7.58 0.15
N GLY A 114 -25.54 -6.43 -0.28
CA GLY A 114 -24.13 -6.30 -0.71
C GLY A 114 -23.82 -6.99 -2.04
N HIS A 115 -24.83 -7.22 -2.87
CA HIS A 115 -24.70 -7.84 -4.19
C HIS A 115 -24.06 -6.92 -5.23
N HIS A 116 -24.25 -5.62 -5.09
CA HIS A 116 -23.63 -4.61 -5.95
C HIS A 116 -23.10 -3.52 -5.03
N ILE A 117 -21.79 -3.26 -5.09
CA ILE A 117 -21.17 -2.20 -4.31
C ILE A 117 -20.44 -1.20 -5.20
N ARG A 118 -20.46 0.07 -4.77
CA ARG A 118 -19.54 1.11 -5.24
C ARG A 118 -18.54 1.42 -4.15
N GLY A 119 -17.28 1.07 -4.38
CA GLY A 119 -16.19 1.29 -3.44
C GLY A 119 -15.25 2.40 -3.91
N ILE A 120 -14.68 3.12 -2.95
CA ILE A 120 -13.64 4.13 -3.21
C ILE A 120 -12.40 3.77 -2.40
N LEU A 121 -11.29 3.53 -3.09
CA LEU A 121 -9.96 3.44 -2.49
C LEU A 121 -9.25 4.79 -2.63
N THR A 122 -8.71 5.29 -1.53
CA THR A 122 -7.96 6.56 -1.51
C THR A 122 -6.49 6.29 -1.22
N PHE A 123 -5.60 6.81 -2.05
CA PHE A 123 -4.15 6.66 -1.93
C PHE A 123 -3.49 8.04 -1.79
N ALA A 124 -2.37 8.09 -1.08
CA ALA A 124 -1.54 9.30 -1.01
C ALA A 124 -0.73 9.46 -2.31
N GLY A 125 -0.67 10.69 -2.83
CA GLY A 125 0.04 11.05 -4.05
C GLY A 125 -0.77 10.86 -5.33
N ASP A 126 -0.22 11.38 -6.42
CA ASP A 126 -0.77 11.24 -7.78
C ASP A 126 -0.22 9.97 -8.45
N LEU A 127 -0.77 8.82 -8.08
CA LEU A 127 -0.27 7.50 -8.43
C LEU A 127 -0.78 7.02 -9.80
N ARG A 128 0.08 6.24 -10.46
CA ARG A 128 -0.15 5.54 -11.73
C ARG A 128 0.54 4.18 -11.66
N GLY A 129 0.08 3.23 -12.46
CA GLY A 129 0.71 1.92 -12.59
C GLY A 129 -0.23 0.79 -12.23
N ARG A 130 0.33 -0.27 -11.65
CA ARG A 130 -0.42 -1.48 -11.30
C ARG A 130 -1.36 -1.19 -10.14
N LEU A 131 -2.62 -1.50 -10.35
CA LEU A 131 -3.65 -1.50 -9.32
C LEU A 131 -4.02 -2.95 -9.00
N ARG A 132 -4.05 -3.26 -7.72
CA ARG A 132 -4.60 -4.48 -7.15
C ARG A 132 -5.76 -4.08 -6.25
N ILE A 133 -6.96 -4.54 -6.54
CA ILE A 133 -8.12 -4.44 -5.65
C ILE A 133 -8.30 -5.80 -5.00
N GLY A 134 -8.11 -5.86 -3.69
CA GLY A 134 -8.35 -7.08 -2.92
C GLY A 134 -9.59 -6.92 -2.04
N LEU A 135 -10.60 -7.76 -2.25
CA LEU A 135 -11.80 -7.80 -1.39
C LEU A 135 -11.62 -8.78 -0.22
N SER A 136 -10.71 -9.73 -0.35
CA SER A 136 -10.20 -10.62 0.70
C SER A 136 -8.81 -11.12 0.31
N GLU A 137 -8.20 -12.00 1.12
CA GLU A 137 -6.92 -12.66 0.78
C GLU A 137 -7.00 -13.46 -0.53
N ASP A 138 -8.17 -14.01 -0.87
CA ASP A 138 -8.38 -14.91 -2.01
C ASP A 138 -9.08 -14.24 -3.22
N LEU A 139 -9.57 -13.01 -3.05
CA LEU A 139 -10.32 -12.27 -4.06
C LEU A 139 -9.53 -11.03 -4.48
N ILE A 140 -8.72 -11.19 -5.52
CA ILE A 140 -7.73 -10.20 -5.95
C ILE A 140 -7.90 -9.91 -7.43
N PHE A 141 -8.22 -8.66 -7.74
CA PHE A 141 -8.47 -8.15 -9.09
C PHE A 141 -7.34 -7.20 -9.47
N SER A 142 -6.82 -7.34 -10.70
CA SER A 142 -5.66 -6.59 -11.17
C SER A 142 -6.01 -5.71 -12.37
N PHE A 143 -5.60 -4.45 -12.30
CA PHE A 143 -5.82 -3.43 -13.32
C PHE A 143 -4.54 -2.63 -13.57
N ARG A 144 -4.55 -1.85 -14.66
CA ARG A 144 -3.52 -0.85 -14.94
C ARG A 144 -4.15 0.53 -15.02
N ILE A 145 -3.60 1.45 -14.25
CA ILE A 145 -4.03 2.84 -14.17
C ILE A 145 -2.98 3.72 -14.86
N LEU A 146 -3.37 4.38 -15.96
CA LEU A 146 -2.48 5.18 -16.82
C LEU A 146 -2.37 6.64 -16.37
#